data_AF-A0AAV6KWL8-F1
#
_entry.id   AF-A0AAV6KWL8-F1
#
_cell.length_a   1.000
_cell.length_b   1.000
_cell.length_c   1.000
_cell.angle_alpha   90.00
_cell.angle_beta   90.00
_cell.angle_gamma   90.00
#
_symmetry.space_group_name_H-M   'P 1'
#
loop_
_entity.id
_entity.type
_entity.pdbx_description
1 polymer ?
#
loop_
_entity_poly.entity_id
_entity_poly.type
_entity_poly.pdbx_seq_one_letter_code
_entity_poly.pdbx_strand_id
1 'polypeptide(L)' 'MNAPWEEVETAQPLSKLGLDFPDLSIGCYRESRYGSLVISFRGKDEARVEAAAEALRKKFHPGAFNEIN' A
#
# COMPACT_ATOMS: atom_id res chain seq x y z
N MET A 1 -1.28 13.90 17.90
CA MET A 1 -0.24 14.24 16.90
C MET A 1 0.14 12.94 16.22
N ASN A 2 -0.39 12.66 15.02
CA ASN A 2 -0.05 11.44 14.29
C ASN A 2 1.22 11.74 13.49
N ALA A 3 2.24 10.92 13.70
CA ALA A 3 3.62 11.29 13.44
C ALA A 3 4.09 10.94 12.00
N PRO A 4 5.18 11.56 11.50
CA PRO A 4 5.80 11.26 10.19
C PRO A 4 6.31 9.81 10.04
N TRP A 5 6.36 9.05 11.13
CA TRP A 5 6.99 7.74 11.21
C TRP A 5 6.21 6.65 10.48
N GLU A 6 4.87 6.74 10.40
CA GLU A 6 4.05 5.74 9.70
C GLU A 6 4.30 5.73 8.18
N GLU A 7 4.60 6.86 7.56
CA GLU A 7 4.91 6.92 6.12
C GLU A 7 6.27 6.28 5.81
N VAL A 8 7.24 6.44 6.72
CA VAL A 8 8.56 5.82 6.57
C VAL A 8 8.48 4.31 6.78
N GLU A 9 7.71 3.86 7.77
CA GLU A 9 7.50 2.44 8.04
C GLU A 9 6.72 1.74 6.92
N THR A 10 5.79 2.44 6.26
CA THR A 10 5.01 1.90 5.13
C THR A 10 5.76 1.95 3.80
N ALA A 11 6.71 2.88 3.62
CA ALA A 11 7.50 3.00 2.40
C ALA A 11 8.36 1.77 2.10
N GLN A 12 8.99 1.16 3.11
CA GLN A 12 9.85 -0.01 2.91
C GLN A 12 9.09 -1.26 2.40
N PRO A 13 8.00 -1.70 3.05
CA PRO A 13 7.20 -2.82 2.58
C PRO A 13 6.60 -2.57 1.19
N LEU A 14 6.18 -1.34 0.90
CA LEU A 14 5.67 -0.95 -0.42
C LEU A 14 6.75 -1.03 -1.50
N SER A 15 7.96 -0.55 -1.22
CA SER A 15 9.07 -0.63 -2.16
C SER A 15 9.43 -2.07 -2.48
N LYS A 16 9.41 -2.96 -1.48
CA LYS A 16 9.60 -4.40 -1.69
C LYS A 16 8.45 -5.03 -2.49
N LEU A 17 7.21 -4.61 -2.25
CA LEU A 17 6.06 -5.08 -3.02
C LEU A 17 6.13 -4.66 -4.50
N GLY A 18 6.62 -3.46 -4.79
CA GLY A 18 6.86 -3.02 -6.17
C GLY A 18 7.89 -3.86 -6.92
N LEU A 19 8.85 -4.47 -6.22
CA LEU A 19 9.79 -5.43 -6.82
C LEU A 19 9.14 -6.79 -7.08
N ASP A 20 8.22 -7.23 -6.22
CA ASP A 20 7.48 -8.48 -6.37
C ASP A 20 6.45 -8.39 -7.54
N PHE A 21 5.95 -7.18 -7.81
CA PHE A 21 4.95 -6.89 -8.84
C PHE A 21 5.38 -5.73 -9.76
N PRO A 22 6.42 -5.91 -10.60
CA PRO A 22 6.96 -4.85 -11.45
C PRO A 22 6.01 -4.43 -12.58
N ASP A 23 5.01 -5.25 -12.86
CA ASP A 23 3.91 -5.02 -13.80
C ASP A 23 2.80 -4.13 -13.24
N LEU A 24 2.78 -3.88 -11.92
CA LEU A 24 1.78 -3.06 -11.24
C LEU A 24 2.35 -1.69 -10.88
N SER A 25 1.54 -0.67 -11.12
CA SER A 25 1.77 0.67 -10.59
C SER A 25 1.18 0.74 -9.19
N ILE A 26 2.03 0.89 -8.17
CA ILE A 26 1.62 1.01 -6.77
C ILE A 26 1.71 2.49 -6.35
N GLY A 27 0.57 3.06 -5.98
CA GLY A 27 0.46 4.41 -5.44
C GLY A 27 0.19 4.38 -3.94
N CYS A 28 0.66 5.41 -3.23
CA CYS A 28 0.42 5.58 -1.81
C CYS A 28 0.18 7.07 -1.52
N TYR A 29 -0.96 7.40 -0.95
CA TYR A 29 -1.30 8.76 -0.58
C TYR A 29 -2.13 8.79 0.70
N ARG A 30 -2.07 9.90 1.44
CA ARG A 30 -3.00 10.15 2.55
C ARG A 30 -4.17 10.97 2.05
N GLU A 31 -5.38 10.61 2.46
CA GLU A 31 -6.56 11.42 2.15
C GLU A 31 -6.54 12.79 2.85
N SER A 32 -5.90 12.88 4.02
CA SER A 32 -5.73 14.15 4.74
C SER A 32 -4.49 14.12 5.63
N ARG A 33 -4.08 15.28 6.18
CA ARG A 33 -2.88 15.39 7.04
C ARG A 33 -2.88 14.47 8.27
N TYR A 34 -4.05 14.04 8.72
CA TYR A 34 -4.24 13.10 9.83
C TYR A 34 -5.06 11.89 9.42
N GLY A 35 -5.36 11.76 8.13
CA GLY A 35 -6.18 10.69 7.57
C GLY A 35 -5.36 9.44 7.34
N SER A 36 -6.08 8.34 7.15
CA SER A 36 -5.48 7.05 6.88
C SER A 36 -4.70 7.05 5.57
N LEU A 37 -3.71 6.16 5.51
CA LEU A 37 -2.97 5.88 4.30
C LEU A 37 -3.86 5.08 3.35
N VAL A 38 -3.92 5.50 2.10
CA VAL A 38 -4.60 4.81 1.00
C VAL A 38 -3.54 4.28 0.04
N ILE A 39 -3.63 3.00 -0.29
CA ILE A 39 -2.70 2.31 -1.17
C ILE A 39 -3.49 1.88 -2.40
N SER A 40 -3.07 2.36 -3.58
CA SER A 40 -3.75 2.08 -4.83
C SER A 40 -2.91 1.16 -5.72
N PHE A 41 -3.52 0.13 -6.32
CA PHE A 41 -2.88 -0.77 -7.26
C PHE A 41 -3.48 -0.61 -8.64
N ARG A 42 -2.65 -0.31 -9.64
CA ARG A 42 -3.09 -0.23 -11.03
C ARG A 42 -2.29 -1.20 -11.88
N GLY A 43 -2.99 -2.17 -12.47
CA GLY A 43 -2.44 -3.17 -13.37
C GLY A 43 -3.38 -3.47 -14.53
N LYS A 44 -2.86 -4.16 -15.55
CA LYS A 44 -3.68 -4.70 -16.65
C LYS A 44 -4.35 -6.03 -16.28
N ASP A 45 -3.76 -6.75 -15.33
CA ASP A 45 -4.22 -8.05 -14.87
C ASP A 45 -4.81 -7.91 -13.46
N GLU A 46 -6.12 -8.13 -13.37
CA GLU A 46 -6.89 -8.00 -12.13
C GLU A 46 -6.48 -9.05 -11.09
N ALA A 47 -6.10 -10.27 -11.51
CA ALA A 47 -5.62 -11.31 -10.62
C ALA A 47 -4.26 -10.94 -9.99
N ARG A 48 -3.41 -10.21 -10.73
CA ARG A 48 -2.15 -9.66 -10.19
C ARG A 48 -2.41 -8.56 -9.18
N VAL A 49 -3.38 -7.67 -9.46
CA VAL A 49 -3.80 -6.60 -8.53
C VAL A 49 -4.30 -7.20 -7.22
N GLU A 50 -5.18 -8.21 -7.30
CA GLU A 50 -5.72 -8.87 -6.11
C GLU A 50 -4.62 -9.61 -5.31
N ALA A 51 -3.71 -10.30 -5.99
CA ALA A 51 -2.57 -10.95 -5.35
C ALA A 51 -1.64 -9.95 -4.63
N ALA A 52 -1.41 -8.77 -5.21
CA ALA A 52 -0.62 -7.71 -4.59
C ALA A 52 -1.32 -7.13 -3.36
N ALA A 53 -2.64 -6.92 -3.43
CA ALA A 53 -3.45 -6.48 -2.31
C ALA A 53 -3.42 -7.50 -1.15
N GLU A 54 -3.52 -8.79 -1.44
CA GLU A 54 -3.45 -9.84 -0.42
C GLU A 54 -2.04 -9.94 0.19
N ALA A 55 -0.98 -9.85 -0.62
CA ALA A 55 0.40 -9.81 -0.15
C ALA A 55 0.66 -8.60 0.76
N LEU A 56 0.09 -7.44 0.42
CA LEU A 56 0.14 -6.24 1.25
C LEU A 56 -0.58 -6.46 2.59
N ARG A 57 -1.82 -6.97 2.58
CA ARG A 57 -2.58 -7.28 3.81
C ARG A 57 -1.87 -8.25 4.75
N LYS A 58 -1.07 -9.17 4.21
CA LYS A 58 -0.24 -10.10 5.02
C LYS A 58 1.02 -9.44 5.58
N LYS A 59 1.61 -8.47 4.87
CA LYS A 59 2.84 -7.76 5.30
C LYS A 59 2.56 -6.66 6.31
N PHE A 60 1.36 -6.07 6.30
CA PHE A 60 0.97 -5.00 7.20
C PHE A 60 0.06 -5.47 8.33
N HIS A 61 0.15 -4.83 9.49
CA HIS A 61 -0.75 -5.12 10.60
C HIS A 61 -2.18 -4.62 10.29
N PRO A 62 -3.22 -5.29 10.82
CA PRO A 62 -4.60 -4.80 10.69
C PRO A 62 -4.69 -3.36 11.23
N GLY A 63 -5.10 -2.42 10.38
CA GLY A 63 -5.21 -0.99 10.72
C GLY A 63 -4.09 -0.08 10.21
N ALA A 64 -3.07 -0.60 9.53
CA ALA A 64 -2.01 0.22 8.93
C ALA A 64 -2.49 1.07 7.73
N PHE A 65 -3.59 0.68 7.09
CA PHE A 65 -4.25 1.42 6.01
C PHE A 65 -5.75 1.10 6.03
N ASN A 66 -6.57 2.03 5.54
CA ASN A 66 -8.04 1.89 5.56
C ASN A 66 -8.60 1.34 4.26
N GLU A 67 -7.96 1.60 3.12
CA GLU A 67 -8.52 1.29 1.81
C GLU A 67 -7.45 0.84 0.82
N ILE A 68 -7.82 -0.18 0.04
CA ILE A 68 -7.06 -0.65 -1.12
C ILE A 68 -7.96 -0.44 -2.34
N ASN A 69 -7.47 0.30 -3.35
CA ASN A 69 -8.22 0.66 -4.56
C ASN A 69 -7.46 0.24 -5.83
#